data_AF-A0A7J9KSW0-F1
#
_entry.id   AF-A0A7J9KSW0-F1
#
_cell.length_a   1.000
_cell.length_b   1.000
_cell.length_c   1.000
_cell.angle_alpha   90.00
_cell.angle_beta   90.00
_cell.angle_gamma   90.00
#
_symmetry.space_group_name_H-M   'P 1'
#
loop_
_entity.id
_entity.type
_entity.pdbx_description
1 polymer ?
#
loop_
_entity_poly.entity_id
_entity_poly.type
_entity_poly.pdbx_seq_one_letter_code
_entity_poly.pdbx_strand_id
1 'polypeptide(L)'
;MARIGSIGELDTLPKTSVFVWRVGYEILPTNVKIASIRNGFNESCPRCGANIETLLHALCECATSREVLTIGGWDLSNNEKPYDKCIN
;
A
#
# COMPACT_ATOMS: atom_id res chain seq x y z
N MET A 1 -15.91 -12.09 20.84
CA MET A 1 -14.44 -12.24 20.79
C MET A 1 -14.07 -12.45 19.32
N ALA A 2 -13.73 -11.38 18.60
CA ALA A 2 -13.41 -11.46 17.17
C ALA A 2 -12.02 -12.09 17.01
N ARG A 3 -11.94 -13.20 16.26
CA ARG A 3 -10.67 -13.85 15.93
C ARG A 3 -10.00 -12.98 14.87
N ILE A 4 -8.86 -12.38 15.20
CA ILE A 4 -7.96 -11.81 14.18
C ILE A 4 -7.38 -13.04 13.48
N GLY A 5 -7.95 -13.39 12.32
CA GLY A 5 -7.46 -14.49 11.51
C GLY A 5 -6.00 -14.24 11.14
N SER A 6 -5.16 -15.24 11.39
CA SER A 6 -3.76 -15.24 10.96
C SER A 6 -3.71 -15.04 9.45
N ILE A 7 -2.76 -14.26 8.92
CA ILE A 7 -2.55 -14.10 7.46
C ILE A 7 -2.40 -15.44 6.70
N GLY A 8 -2.10 -16.54 7.40
CA GLY A 8 -2.06 -17.90 6.85
C GLY A 8 -3.42 -18.58 6.64
N GLU A 9 -4.54 -17.97 7.03
CA GLU A 9 -5.88 -18.56 6.97
C GLU A 9 -6.72 -18.01 5.81
N LEU A 10 -6.18 -17.07 5.02
CA LEU A 10 -6.77 -16.68 3.74
C LEU A 10 -6.53 -17.80 2.72
N ASP A 11 -7.59 -18.38 2.18
CA ASP A 11 -7.59 -19.29 1.01
C ASP A 11 -7.09 -18.55 -0.24
N THR A 12 -5.81 -18.20 -0.25
CA THR A 12 -5.14 -17.46 -1.30
C THR A 12 -3.84 -18.16 -1.65
N LEU A 13 -3.36 -17.92 -2.87
CA LEU A 13 -2.06 -18.44 -3.26
C LEU A 13 -1.00 -17.93 -2.27
N PRO A 14 -0.02 -18.77 -1.86
CA PRO A 14 1.03 -18.39 -0.92
C PRO A 14 1.76 -17.09 -1.29
N LYS A 15 1.85 -16.79 -2.60
CA LYS A 15 2.44 -15.54 -3.12
C LYS A 15 1.67 -14.30 -2.66
N THR A 16 0.35 -14.35 -2.63
CA THR A 16 -0.52 -13.26 -2.17
C THR A 16 -0.34 -13.05 -0.67
N SER A 17 -0.29 -14.13 0.13
CA SER A 17 -0.07 -14.03 1.57
C SER A 17 1.30 -13.42 1.90
N VAL A 18 2.36 -13.82 1.19
CA VAL A 18 3.70 -13.23 1.35
C VAL A 18 3.70 -11.75 0.95
N PHE A 19 3.00 -11.38 -0.12
CA PHE A 19 2.88 -9.99 -0.52
C PHE A 19 2.15 -9.15 0.55
N VAL A 20 0.99 -9.61 1.03
CA VAL A 20 0.23 -8.95 2.11
C VAL A 20 1.07 -8.82 3.38
N TRP A 21 1.83 -9.86 3.73
CA TRP A 21 2.75 -9.82 4.86
C TRP A 21 3.83 -8.74 4.66
N ARG A 22 4.47 -8.66 3.49
CA ARG A 22 5.47 -7.62 3.18
C ARG A 22 4.87 -6.21 3.20
N VAL A 23 3.62 -6.07 2.78
CA VAL A 23 2.87 -4.82 2.84
C VAL A 23 2.64 -4.41 4.29
N GLY A 24 2.13 -5.32 5.12
CA GLY A 24 1.84 -5.04 6.53
C GLY A 24 3.06 -4.72 7.39
N TYR A 25 4.23 -5.28 7.04
CA TYR A 25 5.50 -4.94 7.68
C TYR A 25 6.22 -3.75 7.03
N GLU A 26 5.61 -3.11 6.04
CA GLU A 26 6.22 -2.02 5.29
C GLU A 26 7.62 -2.39 4.74
N ILE A 27 7.81 -3.63 4.28
CA ILE A 27 9.11 -4.10 3.78
C ILE A 27 9.30 -3.71 2.30
N LEU A 28 8.22 -3.35 1.59
CA LEU A 28 8.31 -3.02 0.18
C LEU A 28 9.25 -1.81 -0.06
N PRO A 29 10.13 -1.88 -1.07
CA PRO A 29 11.04 -0.81 -1.41
C PRO A 29 10.28 0.30 -2.13
N THR A 30 9.77 1.25 -1.38
CA THR A 30 9.17 2.48 -1.91
C THR A 30 10.24 3.57 -2.00
N ASN A 31 10.13 4.52 -2.93
CA ASN A 31 11.17 5.54 -3.09
C ASN A 31 11.40 6.36 -1.82
N VAL A 32 10.38 6.59 -0.99
CA VAL A 32 10.57 7.25 0.33
C VAL A 32 11.47 6.43 1.28
N LYS A 33 11.39 5.09 1.25
CA LYS A 33 12.29 4.22 2.05
C LYS A 33 13.68 4.14 1.46
N ILE A 34 13.80 4.21 0.14
CA ILE A 34 15.12 4.24 -0.50
C ILE A 34 15.80 5.58 -0.19
N ALA A 35 15.06 6.69 -0.22
CA ALA A 35 15.55 8.02 0.11
C ALA A 35 15.97 8.17 1.58
N SER A 36 15.33 7.45 2.51
CA SER A 36 15.76 7.46 3.91
C SER A 36 17.13 6.80 4.14
N ILE A 37 17.56 5.90 3.25
CA ILE A 37 18.86 5.22 3.31
C ILE A 37 19.90 5.92 2.42
N ARG A 38 19.47 6.39 1.24
CA ARG A 38 20.33 7.03 0.24
C ARG A 38 19.99 8.51 0.10
N ASN A 39 20.84 9.35 0.66
CA ASN A 39 20.68 10.80 0.55
C ASN A 39 20.66 11.28 -0.93
N GLY A 40 19.79 12.24 -1.23
CA GLY A 40 19.61 12.79 -2.57
C GLY A 40 18.86 11.88 -3.56
N PHE A 41 18.27 10.78 -3.10
CA PHE A 41 17.41 9.95 -3.94
C PHE A 41 16.04 10.62 -4.15
N ASN A 42 15.50 10.54 -5.37
CA ASN A 42 14.19 11.11 -5.68
C ASN A 42 13.08 10.24 -5.08
N GLU A 43 12.31 10.81 -4.16
CA GLU A 43 11.20 10.14 -3.49
C GLU A 43 9.90 10.13 -4.31
N SER A 44 9.86 10.81 -5.46
CA SER A 44 8.66 10.92 -6.30
C SER A 44 8.21 9.56 -6.85
N CYS A 45 6.90 9.37 -6.95
CA CYS A 45 6.29 8.19 -7.55
C CYS A 45 6.71 8.06 -9.03
N PRO A 46 7.28 6.93 -9.44
CA PRO A 46 7.71 6.71 -10.83
C PRO A 46 6.53 6.53 -11.79
N ARG A 47 5.30 6.35 -11.27
CA ARG A 47 4.09 6.15 -12.07
C ARG A 47 3.42 7.48 -12.41
N CYS A 48 3.12 8.29 -11.40
CA CYS A 48 2.42 9.57 -11.60
C CYS A 48 3.35 10.78 -11.63
N GLY A 49 4.57 10.69 -11.07
CA GLY A 49 5.52 11.81 -10.95
C GLY A 49 5.08 12.95 -10.02
N ALA A 50 3.86 12.91 -9.46
CA ALA A 50 3.24 14.06 -8.81
C ALA A 50 3.33 14.05 -7.28
N ASN A 51 3.45 12.86 -6.66
CA ASN A 51 3.46 12.71 -5.21
C ASN A 51 4.63 11.83 -4.77
N ILE A 52 4.97 11.90 -3.48
CA ILE A 52 5.95 11.00 -2.85
C ILE A 52 5.45 9.56 -2.93
N GLU A 53 6.33 8.64 -3.31
CA GLU A 53 6.03 7.22 -3.33
C GLU A 53 6.07 6.64 -1.91
N THR A 54 4.94 6.72 -1.22
CA THR A 54 4.66 5.92 -0.02
C THR A 54 4.06 4.57 -0.43
N LEU A 55 3.97 3.64 0.52
CA LEU A 55 3.33 2.34 0.27
C LEU A 55 1.84 2.52 -0.07
N LEU A 56 1.15 3.40 0.66
CA LEU A 56 -0.26 3.71 0.41
C LEU A 56 -0.45 4.38 -0.95
N HIS A 57 0.45 5.32 -1.31
CA HIS A 57 0.42 5.96 -2.61
C HIS A 57 0.59 4.94 -3.74
N ALA A 58 1.63 4.12 -3.67
CA ALA A 58 1.96 3.14 -4.70
C ALA A 58 0.85 2.09 -4.89
N LEU A 59 0.16 1.69 -3.82
CA LEU A 59 -0.86 0.65 -3.89
C LEU A 59 -2.26 1.18 -4.18
N CYS A 60 -2.66 2.32 -3.62
CA CYS A 60 -4.07 2.72 -3.53
C CYS A 60 -4.37 4.15 -4.00
N GLU A 61 -3.47 5.12 -3.80
CA GLU A 61 -3.80 6.54 -4.07
C GLU A 61 -3.32 7.01 -5.43
N CYS A 62 -2.25 6.43 -5.96
CA CYS A 62 -1.72 6.77 -7.27
C CYS A 62 -2.79 6.54 -8.34
N ALA A 63 -3.00 7.53 -9.22
CA ALA A 63 -4.01 7.46 -10.28
C ALA A 63 -3.84 6.19 -11.14
N THR A 64 -2.60 5.86 -11.52
CA THR A 64 -2.28 4.63 -12.26
C THR A 64 -2.65 3.38 -11.48
N SER A 65 -2.41 3.35 -10.16
CA SER A 65 -2.76 2.21 -9.33
C SER A 65 -4.26 2.08 -9.14
N ARG A 66 -4.97 3.20 -8.97
CA ARG A 66 -6.44 3.25 -8.94
C ARG A 66 -7.05 2.68 -10.20
N GLU A 67 -6.59 3.08 -11.38
CA GLU A 67 -7.10 2.54 -12.64
C GLU A 67 -6.98 1.01 -12.70
N VAL A 68 -5.83 0.46 -12.30
CA VAL A 68 -5.60 -0.99 -12.24
C VAL A 68 -6.56 -1.67 -11.27
N LEU A 69 -6.74 -1.09 -10.08
CA LEU A 69 -7.66 -1.61 -9.06
C LEU A 69 -9.11 -1.57 -9.54
N THR A 70 -9.54 -0.48 -10.18
CA THR A 70 -10.88 -0.33 -10.75
C THR A 70 -11.15 -1.40 -11.82
N ILE A 71 -10.18 -1.69 -12.70
CA ILE A 71 -10.28 -2.80 -13.67
C ILE A 71 -10.51 -4.14 -12.96
N GLY A 72 -9.88 -4.33 -11.79
CA GLY A 72 -10.07 -5.51 -10.95
C GLY A 72 -11.35 -5.51 -10.10
N GLY A 73 -12.21 -4.49 -10.21
CA GLY A 73 -13.45 -4.34 -9.42
C GLY A 73 -13.27 -3.67 -8.06
N TRP A 74 -12.11 -3.06 -7.79
CA TRP A 74 -11.79 -2.38 -6.54
C TRP A 74 -11.88 -0.86 -6.74
N ASP A 75 -13.06 -0.29 -6.52
CA ASP A 75 -13.25 1.17 -6.53
C ASP A 75 -12.99 1.77 -5.13
N LEU A 76 -11.83 2.39 -4.98
CA LEU A 76 -11.39 3.02 -3.74
C LEU A 76 -11.84 4.47 -3.58
N SER A 77 -12.55 5.06 -4.56
CA SER A 77 -13.00 6.46 -4.46
C SER A 77 -14.01 6.70 -3.32
N ASN A 78 -14.59 5.64 -2.75
CA ASN A 78 -15.62 5.71 -1.72
C ASN A 78 -15.09 5.56 -0.29
N ASN A 79 -13.78 5.41 -0.09
CA ASN A 79 -13.18 5.04 1.20
C ASN A 79 -12.33 6.13 1.86
N GLU A 80 -12.53 7.41 1.51
CA GLU A 80 -12.04 8.55 2.31
C GLU A 80 -12.80 8.64 3.65
N LYS A 81 -12.72 7.58 4.48
CA LYS A 81 -13.03 7.72 5.89
C LYS A 81 -11.77 8.26 6.56
N PRO A 82 -11.81 9.45 7.15
CA PRO A 82 -10.66 9.99 7.84
C PRO A 82 -10.24 9.02 8.94
N TYR A 83 -9.01 8.52 8.86
CA TYR A 83 -8.40 7.61 9.83
C TYR A 83 -8.01 8.38 11.12
N ASP A 84 -8.87 9.27 11.60
CA ASP A 84 -8.59 10.18 12.71
C ASP A 84 -8.86 9.55 14.09
N LYS A 85 -9.04 8.23 14.16
CA LYS A 85 -9.41 7.56 15.42
C LYS A 85 -8.61 6.29 15.61
N CYS A 86 -7.39 6.45 16.11
CA CYS A 86 -6.71 5.51 17.00
C CYS A 86 -5.41 6.16 17.55
N ILE A 87 -5.55 7.14 18.45
CA ILE A 87 -4.59 7.36 19.55
C ILE A 87 -5.43 7.58 20.81
N ASN A 88 -5.49 6.57 21.68
CA ASN A 88 -5.81 6.74 23.09
C ASN A 88 -5.07 5.67 23.89
#